data_AF-A0A556QQH1-F1
#
_entry.id   AF-A0A556QQH1-F1
#
_cell.length_a   1.000
_cell.length_b   1.000
_cell.length_c   1.000
_cell.angle_alpha   90.00
_cell.angle_beta   90.00
_cell.angle_gamma   90.00
#
_symmetry.space_group_name_H-M   'P 1'
#
loop_
_entity.id
_entity.type
_entity.pdbx_description
1 polymer ?
#
loop_
_entity_poly.entity_id
_entity_poly.type
_entity_poly.pdbx_seq_one_letter_code
_entity_poly.pdbx_strand_id
1 'polypeptide(L)'
;MPDSTPPSISLPAMGEIVPLPQIKEICAFYGLTTLWKKIESDPPVRPFKSDGCTGWVNEWKGISIYSAGFLHDLKYWAGYPDEDVERLVADAELMIDVARLLKATTMAETMFHGVRIGGHEHLQAGFSWGFGRRPVV
;
A
#
# COMPACT_ATOMS: atom_id res chain seq x y z
N MET A 1 -11.44 14.79 31.62
CA MET A 1 -11.39 14.73 30.14
C MET A 1 -10.49 13.55 29.80
N PRO A 2 -10.99 12.46 29.21
CA PRO A 2 -10.09 11.42 28.72
C PRO A 2 -9.24 12.03 27.59
N ASP A 3 -7.93 11.80 27.68
CA ASP A 3 -6.91 12.17 26.70
C ASP A 3 -7.29 11.60 25.33
N SER A 4 -7.83 12.45 24.46
CA SER A 4 -8.23 12.09 23.10
C SER A 4 -7.07 12.26 22.14
N THR A 5 -5.92 11.68 22.48
CA THR A 5 -4.87 11.46 21.48
C THR A 5 -5.43 10.40 20.52
N PRO A 6 -5.64 10.71 19.23
CA PRO A 6 -6.08 9.70 18.29
C PRO A 6 -5.08 8.55 18.34
N PRO A 7 -5.52 7.29 18.26
CA PRO A 7 -4.58 6.19 18.18
C PRO A 7 -3.59 6.49 17.04
N SER A 8 -2.30 6.32 17.30
CA SER A 8 -1.26 6.50 16.29
C SER A 8 -0.53 5.18 16.16
N ILE A 9 -0.73 4.48 15.03
CA ILE A 9 0.10 3.32 14.70
C ILE A 9 1.36 3.81 13.98
N SER A 10 2.53 3.41 14.47
CA SER A 10 3.77 3.61 13.72
C SER A 10 3.86 2.55 12.64
N LEU A 11 3.99 2.96 11.39
CA LEU A 11 4.26 2.03 10.30
C LEU A 11 5.69 1.47 10.43
N PRO A 12 5.92 0.19 10.06
CA PRO A 12 7.26 -0.40 9.98
C PRO A 12 8.21 0.40 9.09
N ALA A 13 9.51 0.22 9.26
CA ALA A 13 10.50 0.85 8.39
C ALA A 13 10.52 0.23 6.98
N MET A 14 11.01 0.97 5.99
CA MET A 14 11.17 0.46 4.62
C MET A 14 12.05 -0.79 4.60
N GLY A 15 11.59 -1.83 3.88
CA GLY A 15 12.30 -3.10 3.71
C GLY A 15 12.18 -4.06 4.91
N GLU A 16 11.56 -3.65 6.00
CA GLU A 16 11.30 -4.49 7.17
C GLU A 16 10.21 -5.54 6.85
N ILE A 17 10.41 -6.77 7.32
CA ILE A 17 9.37 -7.81 7.21
C ILE A 17 8.27 -7.48 8.22
N VAL A 18 7.04 -7.36 7.74
CA VAL A 18 5.88 -7.10 8.59
C VAL A 18 5.14 -8.41 8.85
N PRO A 19 5.10 -8.91 10.10
CA PRO A 19 4.38 -10.14 10.43
C PRO A 19 2.85 -9.98 10.30
N LEU A 20 2.14 -11.08 10.01
CA LEU A 20 0.67 -11.08 9.90
C LEU A 20 -0.06 -10.44 11.10
N PRO A 21 0.33 -10.67 12.38
CA PRO A 21 -0.30 -9.99 13.51
C PRO A 21 -0.20 -8.46 13.44
N GLN A 22 0.93 -7.93 12.97
CA GLN A 22 1.11 -6.49 12.81
C GLN A 22 0.32 -5.96 11.61
N ILE A 23 0.25 -6.71 10.50
CA ILE A 23 -0.62 -6.38 9.36
C ILE A 23 -2.08 -6.29 9.79
N LYS A 24 -2.54 -7.19 10.68
CA LYS A 24 -3.90 -7.14 11.24
C LYS A 24 -4.17 -5.83 11.99
N GLU A 25 -3.24 -5.39 12.83
CA GLU A 25 -3.35 -4.14 13.57
C GLU A 25 -3.37 -2.93 12.64
N ILE A 26 -2.49 -2.91 11.63
CA ILE A 26 -2.46 -1.86 10.60
C ILE A 26 -3.79 -1.82 9.83
N CYS A 27 -4.28 -2.96 9.36
CA CYS A 27 -5.55 -3.02 8.65
C CYS A 27 -6.73 -2.55 9.52
N ALA A 28 -6.76 -2.92 10.80
CA ALA A 28 -7.80 -2.46 11.72
C ALA A 28 -7.73 -0.93 11.92
N PHE A 29 -6.53 -0.38 12.05
CA PHE A 29 -6.31 1.05 12.24
C PHE A 29 -6.75 1.88 11.02
N TYR A 30 -6.40 1.44 9.81
CA TYR A 30 -6.70 2.14 8.56
C TYR A 30 -8.07 1.77 7.96
N GLY A 31 -8.88 0.94 8.64
CA GLY A 31 -10.20 0.53 8.16
C GLY A 31 -10.17 -0.48 6.99
N LEU A 32 -9.03 -1.11 6.72
CA LEU A 32 -8.82 -2.09 5.64
C LEU A 32 -9.34 -3.49 6.01
N THR A 33 -10.57 -3.56 6.53
CA THR A 33 -11.15 -4.81 7.07
C THR A 33 -11.35 -5.88 6.00
N THR A 34 -11.77 -5.50 4.80
CA THR A 34 -11.91 -6.42 3.65
C THR A 34 -10.57 -6.99 3.21
N LEU A 35 -9.53 -6.15 3.17
CA LEU A 35 -8.16 -6.57 2.85
C LEU A 35 -7.64 -7.57 3.88
N TRP A 36 -7.83 -7.29 5.19
CA TRP A 36 -7.44 -8.23 6.24
C TRP A 36 -8.14 -9.58 6.10
N LYS A 37 -9.46 -9.60 5.87
CA LYS A 37 -10.21 -10.87 5.68
C LYS A 37 -9.62 -11.72 4.57
N LYS A 38 -9.23 -11.10 3.46
CA LYS A 38 -8.58 -11.76 2.32
C LYS A 38 -7.20 -12.33 2.67
N ILE A 39 -6.37 -11.54 3.38
CA ILE A 39 -5.05 -11.99 3.83
C ILE A 39 -5.17 -13.11 4.88
N GLU A 40 -6.13 -13.02 5.79
CA GLU A 40 -6.39 -14.02 6.83
C GLU A 40 -6.87 -15.35 6.23
N SER A 41 -7.71 -15.31 5.18
CA SER A 41 -8.20 -16.52 4.52
C SER A 41 -7.15 -17.21 3.66
N ASP A 42 -6.29 -16.45 2.99
CA ASP A 42 -5.30 -16.96 2.04
C ASP A 42 -4.09 -16.01 2.00
N PRO A 43 -3.16 -16.17 2.96
CA PRO A 43 -2.01 -15.28 3.10
C PRO A 43 -1.06 -15.45 1.91
N PRO A 44 -0.60 -14.34 1.29
CA PRO A 44 0.40 -14.42 0.23
C PRO A 44 1.67 -15.16 0.67
N VAL A 45 2.26 -15.91 -0.26
CA VAL A 45 3.40 -16.80 0.01
C VAL A 45 4.70 -16.06 0.35
N ARG A 46 4.87 -14.83 -0.15
CA ARG A 46 6.04 -14.00 0.15
C ARG A 46 5.81 -13.19 1.42
N PRO A 47 6.79 -13.08 2.33
CA PRO A 47 6.71 -12.13 3.44
C PRO A 47 6.45 -10.72 2.93
N PHE A 48 5.54 -9.98 3.59
CA PHE A 48 5.28 -8.60 3.24
C PHE A 48 6.44 -7.70 3.66
N LYS A 49 6.87 -6.84 2.73
CA LYS A 49 7.81 -5.74 2.93
C LYS A 49 7.31 -4.59 2.06
N SER A 50 7.27 -3.38 2.62
CA SER A 50 7.03 -2.17 1.84
C SER A 50 8.36 -1.48 1.56
N ASP A 51 8.55 -0.98 0.35
CA ASP A 51 9.65 -0.06 0.02
C ASP A 51 9.17 1.40 -0.10
N GLY A 52 7.89 1.64 0.18
CA GLY A 52 7.26 2.95 0.21
C GLY A 52 6.65 3.28 -1.14
N CYS A 53 7.09 4.39 -1.75
CA CYS A 53 6.66 4.75 -3.10
C CYS A 53 7.69 4.21 -4.10
N THR A 54 7.59 2.93 -4.50
CA THR A 54 8.54 2.34 -5.47
C THR A 54 8.66 3.20 -6.73
N GLY A 55 9.89 3.56 -7.11
CA GLY A 55 10.13 4.40 -8.30
C GLY A 55 9.75 5.88 -8.13
N TRP A 56 9.42 6.31 -6.91
CA TRP A 56 9.11 7.69 -6.56
C TRP A 56 9.86 8.14 -5.31
N VAL A 57 9.73 9.42 -4.95
CA VAL A 57 10.26 9.96 -3.69
C VAL A 57 9.35 9.57 -2.52
N ASN A 58 9.93 9.25 -1.36
CA ASN A 58 9.16 8.98 -0.12
C ASN A 58 8.82 10.25 0.68
N GLU A 59 9.42 11.37 0.30
CA GLU A 59 9.16 12.69 0.87
C GLU A 59 9.07 13.71 -0.26
N TRP A 60 8.10 14.62 -0.17
CA TRP A 60 7.97 15.74 -1.10
C TRP A 60 7.83 17.05 -0.32
N LYS A 61 8.77 17.97 -0.52
CA LYS A 61 8.80 19.29 0.15
C LYS A 61 8.73 19.19 1.69
N GLY A 62 9.43 18.23 2.29
CA GLY A 62 9.42 18.04 3.75
C GLY A 62 8.19 17.29 4.29
N ILE A 63 7.29 16.82 3.42
CA ILE A 63 6.12 16.03 3.80
C ILE A 63 6.36 14.58 3.38
N SER A 64 6.37 13.68 4.37
CA SER A 64 6.45 12.25 4.10
C SER A 64 5.17 11.74 3.45
N ILE A 65 5.32 11.03 2.32
CA ILE A 65 4.24 10.31 1.64
C ILE A 65 4.35 8.79 1.82
N TYR A 66 5.28 8.36 2.66
CA TYR A 66 5.56 6.95 2.94
C TYR A 66 4.31 6.16 3.33
N SER A 67 3.44 6.72 4.18
CA SER A 67 2.23 6.02 4.62
C SER A 67 1.30 5.68 3.46
N ALA A 68 1.17 6.55 2.46
CA ALA A 68 0.35 6.28 1.28
C ALA A 68 0.95 5.14 0.44
N GLY A 69 2.26 5.14 0.23
CA GLY A 69 2.99 4.05 -0.45
C GLY A 69 2.86 2.72 0.29
N PHE A 70 3.05 2.71 1.61
CA PHE A 70 2.93 1.49 2.43
C PHE A 70 1.56 0.82 2.30
N LEU A 71 0.48 1.61 2.38
CA LEU A 71 -0.88 1.07 2.25
C LEU A 71 -1.17 0.58 0.83
N HIS A 72 -0.59 1.23 -0.19
CA HIS A 72 -0.68 0.79 -1.58
C HIS A 72 0.06 -0.54 -1.79
N ASP A 73 1.30 -0.65 -1.31
CA ASP A 73 2.11 -1.88 -1.34
C ASP A 73 1.37 -3.05 -0.69
N LEU A 74 0.72 -2.82 0.45
CA LEU A 74 -0.02 -3.88 1.15
C LEU A 74 -1.19 -4.42 0.32
N LYS A 75 -1.91 -3.55 -0.40
CA LYS A 75 -2.99 -3.94 -1.31
C LYS A 75 -2.43 -4.71 -2.50
N TYR A 76 -1.37 -4.19 -3.11
CA TYR A 76 -0.68 -4.81 -4.24
C TYR A 76 -0.09 -6.18 -3.88
N TRP A 77 0.50 -6.32 -2.70
CA TRP A 77 1.03 -7.58 -2.19
C TRP A 77 -0.05 -8.65 -2.08
N ALA A 78 -1.23 -8.27 -1.59
CA ALA A 78 -2.35 -9.19 -1.36
C ALA A 78 -3.21 -9.48 -2.60
N GLY A 79 -3.05 -8.71 -3.70
CA GLY A 79 -3.83 -8.85 -4.93
C GLY A 79 -3.82 -10.26 -5.54
N TYR A 80 -4.92 -10.66 -6.15
CA TYR A 80 -5.03 -11.83 -7.02
C TYR A 80 -4.94 -11.41 -8.49
N PRO A 81 -4.54 -12.33 -9.40
CA PRO A 81 -4.71 -12.11 -10.83
C PRO A 81 -6.16 -11.76 -11.19
N ASP A 82 -6.35 -11.00 -12.26
CA ASP A 82 -7.66 -10.59 -12.79
C ASP A 82 -8.52 -9.69 -11.87
N GLU A 83 -7.95 -9.09 -10.81
CA GLU A 83 -8.64 -8.13 -9.93
C GLU A 83 -8.46 -6.66 -10.36
N ASP A 84 -8.76 -6.34 -11.62
CA ASP A 84 -8.57 -5.00 -12.16
C ASP A 84 -9.33 -3.90 -11.41
N VAL A 85 -10.51 -4.22 -10.87
CA VAL A 85 -11.31 -3.30 -10.07
C VAL A 85 -10.62 -2.99 -8.74
N GLU A 86 -10.12 -4.00 -8.03
CA GLU A 86 -9.42 -3.80 -6.75
C GLU A 86 -8.09 -3.08 -6.95
N ARG A 87 -7.39 -3.35 -8.06
CA ARG A 87 -6.19 -2.60 -8.44
C ARG A 87 -6.52 -1.12 -8.67
N LEU A 88 -7.60 -0.84 -9.42
CA LEU A 88 -8.05 0.53 -9.64
C LEU A 88 -8.42 1.24 -8.32
N VAL A 89 -9.09 0.54 -7.41
CA VAL A 89 -9.40 1.07 -6.06
C VAL A 89 -8.12 1.38 -5.30
N ALA A 90 -7.15 0.46 -5.26
CA ALA A 90 -5.88 0.68 -4.59
C ALA A 90 -5.13 1.90 -5.15
N ASP A 91 -5.08 2.03 -6.48
CA ASP A 91 -4.45 3.16 -7.18
C ASP A 91 -5.15 4.49 -6.85
N ALA A 92 -6.49 4.50 -6.85
CA ALA A 92 -7.28 5.68 -6.52
C ALA A 92 -7.11 6.09 -5.04
N GLU A 93 -7.04 5.12 -4.12
CA GLU A 93 -6.77 5.38 -2.71
C GLU A 93 -5.37 5.97 -2.49
N LEU A 94 -4.35 5.49 -3.20
CA LEU A 94 -3.01 6.11 -3.20
C LEU A 94 -3.09 7.58 -3.63
N MET A 95 -3.80 7.88 -4.71
CA MET A 95 -4.01 9.25 -5.17
C MET A 95 -4.66 10.11 -4.08
N ILE A 96 -5.73 9.61 -3.47
CA ILE A 96 -6.47 10.33 -2.43
C ILE A 96 -5.57 10.60 -1.22
N ASP A 97 -4.80 9.61 -0.77
CA ASP A 97 -3.95 9.73 0.41
C ASP A 97 -2.78 10.69 0.17
N VAL A 98 -2.12 10.61 -0.99
CA VAL A 98 -1.08 11.59 -1.38
C VAL A 98 -1.66 13.00 -1.48
N ALA A 99 -2.86 13.16 -2.06
CA ALA A 99 -3.50 14.47 -2.17
C ALA A 99 -3.82 15.08 -0.80
N ARG A 100 -4.26 14.26 0.16
CA ARG A 100 -4.51 14.68 1.55
C ARG A 100 -3.23 15.08 2.27
N LEU A 101 -2.17 14.26 2.15
CA LEU A 101 -0.87 14.52 2.79
C LEU A 101 -0.24 15.81 2.26
N LEU A 102 -0.20 15.97 0.93
CA LEU A 102 0.44 17.12 0.28
C LEU A 102 -0.45 18.36 0.17
N LYS A 103 -1.75 18.23 0.48
CA LYS A 103 -2.78 19.26 0.26
C LYS A 103 -2.77 19.81 -1.17
N ALA A 104 -2.49 18.94 -2.14
CA ALA A 104 -2.33 19.27 -3.55
C ALA A 104 -2.61 18.05 -4.43
N THR A 105 -3.20 18.25 -5.62
CA THR A 105 -3.57 17.12 -6.50
C THR A 105 -2.53 16.81 -7.57
N THR A 106 -1.72 17.78 -8.01
CA THR A 106 -0.80 17.60 -9.15
C THR A 106 0.16 16.40 -8.96
N MET A 107 0.76 16.25 -7.78
CA MET A 107 1.64 15.11 -7.50
C MET A 107 0.84 13.80 -7.40
N ALA A 108 -0.32 13.83 -6.74
CA ALA A 108 -1.18 12.68 -6.60
C ALA A 108 -1.66 12.12 -7.95
N GLU A 109 -2.11 12.99 -8.85
CA GLU A 109 -2.52 12.64 -10.21
C GLU A 109 -1.35 12.07 -11.02
N THR A 110 -0.14 12.61 -10.83
CA THR A 110 1.06 12.09 -11.50
C THR A 110 1.38 10.68 -11.03
N MET A 111 1.36 10.44 -9.70
CA MET A 111 1.59 9.12 -9.12
C MET A 111 0.51 8.12 -9.57
N PHE A 112 -0.76 8.53 -9.58
CA PHE A 112 -1.88 7.71 -10.05
C PHE A 112 -1.65 7.21 -11.49
N HIS A 113 -1.37 8.10 -12.44
CA HIS A 113 -1.10 7.69 -13.82
C HIS A 113 0.14 6.79 -13.92
N GLY A 114 1.17 7.05 -13.11
CA GLY A 114 2.35 6.21 -13.01
C GLY A 114 2.02 4.76 -12.62
N VAL A 115 1.28 4.55 -11.53
CA VAL A 115 0.90 3.19 -11.07
C VAL A 115 -0.10 2.51 -12.01
N ARG A 116 -0.97 3.26 -12.69
CA ARG A 116 -1.89 2.71 -13.69
C ARG A 116 -1.16 2.05 -14.85
N ILE A 117 -0.07 2.69 -15.32
CA ILE A 117 0.74 2.22 -16.44
C ILE A 117 1.76 1.16 -15.98
N GLY A 118 2.49 1.44 -14.90
CA GLY A 118 3.63 0.62 -14.46
C GLY A 118 3.28 -0.53 -13.52
N GLY A 119 2.13 -0.49 -12.83
CA GLY A 119 1.77 -1.46 -11.78
C GLY A 119 1.07 -2.72 -12.29
N HIS A 120 0.87 -2.87 -13.60
CA HIS A 120 0.16 -4.01 -14.17
C HIS A 120 0.89 -5.33 -13.94
N GLU A 121 0.16 -6.41 -13.67
CA GLU A 121 0.73 -7.76 -13.46
C GLU A 121 1.54 -8.29 -14.65
N HIS A 122 1.19 -7.92 -15.89
CA HIS A 122 1.90 -8.35 -17.11
C HIS A 122 3.34 -7.84 -17.18
N LEU A 123 3.66 -6.76 -16.47
CA LEU A 123 5.03 -6.25 -16.39
C LEU A 123 5.93 -7.10 -15.50
N GLN A 124 5.34 -7.98 -14.68
CA GLN A 124 6.02 -8.89 -13.76
C GLN A 124 7.07 -8.21 -12.86
N ALA A 125 7.01 -6.88 -12.68
CA ALA A 125 7.94 -6.13 -11.86
C ALA A 125 7.77 -6.49 -10.38
N GLY A 126 8.79 -6.25 -9.56
CA GLY A 126 8.76 -6.55 -8.11
C GLY A 126 7.62 -5.87 -7.35
N PHE A 127 7.06 -4.81 -7.93
CA PHE A 127 5.96 -3.98 -7.41
C PHE A 127 4.67 -4.13 -8.22
N SER A 128 4.58 -5.05 -9.18
CA SER A 128 3.33 -5.29 -9.92
C SER A 128 2.26 -5.90 -9.02
N TRP A 129 1.00 -5.68 -9.35
CA TRP A 129 -0.15 -6.28 -8.66
C TRP A 129 0.03 -7.78 -8.40
N GLY A 130 -0.33 -8.23 -7.19
CA GLY A 130 -0.22 -9.62 -6.76
C GLY A 130 1.20 -10.13 -6.53
N PHE A 131 2.21 -9.25 -6.41
CA PHE A 131 3.61 -9.68 -6.24
C PHE A 131 3.84 -10.61 -5.04
N GLY A 132 3.03 -10.49 -3.98
CA GLY A 132 3.10 -11.36 -2.80
C GLY A 132 2.75 -12.82 -3.07
N ARG A 133 1.98 -13.08 -4.13
CA ARG A 133 1.48 -14.42 -4.48
C ARG A 133 2.34 -15.15 -5.51
N ARG A 134 3.28 -14.46 -6.15
CA ARG A 134 4.18 -15.07 -7.13
C ARG A 134 5.28 -15.87 -6.42
N PRO A 135 5.65 -17.09 -6.88
CA PRO A 135 6.79 -17.81 -6.34
C PRO A 135 8.07 -16.99 -6.45
N VAL A 136 8.97 -17.08 -5.47
CA VAL A 136 10.34 -16.55 -5.60
C VAL A 136 11.08 -17.54 -6.50
N VAL A 137 11.30 -17.17 -7.76
CA VAL A 137 12.17 -17.91 -8.69
C VAL A 137 13.63 -17.66 -8.37
#